data_AF-A0A962UI23-F1
#
_entry.id   AF-A0A962UI23-F1
#
_cell.length_a   1.000
_cell.length_b   1.000
_cell.length_c   1.000
_cell.angle_alpha   90.00
_cell.angle_beta   90.00
_cell.angle_gamma   90.00
#
_symmetry.space_group_name_H-M   'P 1'
#
loop_
_entity.id
_entity.type
_entity.pdbx_description
1 polymer ?
#
loop_
_entity_poly.entity_id
_entity_poly.type
_entity_poly.pdbx_seq_one_letter_code
_entity_poly.pdbx_strand_id
1 'polypeptide(L)'
;VYNLQSLFGQVRSFAFVSDLVEVSACFEQQSIDEAISTVFDGGLIDTDVDSNYGHALSLFHNRHLAAVTPQTTVIILGDGRGNRNPPQVWVLEEIRRRAKQLLWLSPEPRGSWKMGSCDMPLYEPVCHQTEVVRNLRQLGQVAENLLRRSVTPH
;
A
#
# COMPACT_ATOMS: atom_id res chain seq x y z
N VAL A 1 5.91 -33.85 -8.64
CA VAL A 1 6.33 -32.87 -7.62
C VAL A 1 6.44 -31.51 -8.30
N TYR A 2 5.30 -30.83 -8.51
CA TYR A 2 5.18 -29.52 -9.17
C TYR A 2 3.84 -28.94 -8.73
N ASN A 3 3.75 -28.42 -7.49
CA ASN A 3 2.60 -27.58 -7.11
C ASN A 3 2.72 -26.86 -5.76
N LEU A 4 3.83 -27.03 -5.01
CA LEU A 4 3.98 -26.35 -3.73
C LEU A 4 4.49 -24.91 -3.86
N GLN A 5 5.08 -24.55 -5.00
CA GLN A 5 5.59 -23.19 -5.25
C GLN A 5 4.50 -22.20 -5.67
N SER A 6 3.35 -22.68 -6.17
CA SER A 6 2.22 -21.85 -6.60
C SER A 6 1.38 -21.29 -5.45
N LEU A 7 1.67 -21.70 -4.21
CA LEU A 7 0.91 -21.32 -3.01
C LEU A 7 1.46 -20.08 -2.31
N PHE A 8 2.64 -19.60 -2.71
CA PHE A 8 3.12 -18.29 -2.31
C PHE A 8 2.55 -17.27 -3.30
N GLY A 9 1.49 -16.57 -2.90
CA GLY A 9 1.04 -15.40 -3.63
C GLY A 9 2.22 -14.44 -3.77
N GLN A 10 2.61 -14.11 -4.99
CA GLN A 10 3.73 -13.20 -5.25
C GLN A 10 3.42 -11.85 -4.62
N VAL A 11 4.23 -11.43 -3.64
CA VAL A 11 4.10 -10.11 -3.02
C VAL A 11 4.87 -9.13 -3.88
N ARG A 12 4.18 -8.09 -4.36
CA ARG A 12 4.82 -6.96 -5.04
C ARG A 12 4.78 -5.75 -4.13
N SER A 13 5.95 -5.18 -3.87
CA SER A 13 6.13 -4.06 -2.96
C SER A 13 6.55 -2.83 -3.76
N PHE A 14 5.93 -1.70 -3.47
CA PHE A 14 6.20 -0.43 -4.12
C PHE A 14 6.47 0.63 -3.05
N ALA A 15 7.43 1.51 -3.33
CA ALA A 15 7.72 2.66 -2.50
C ALA A 15 7.67 3.93 -3.37
N PHE A 16 7.32 5.07 -2.76
CA PHE A 16 7.20 6.32 -3.50
C PHE A 16 7.68 7.52 -2.68
N VAL A 17 8.20 8.50 -3.41
CA VAL A 17 8.51 9.86 -2.94
C VAL A 17 8.08 10.85 -4.02
N SER A 18 8.93 11.05 -5.04
CA SER A 18 8.67 11.84 -6.24
C SER A 18 8.29 10.98 -7.44
N ASP A 19 8.73 9.71 -7.48
CA ASP A 19 8.32 8.67 -8.44
C ASP A 19 7.88 7.41 -7.67
N LEU A 20 7.31 6.44 -8.37
CA LEU A 20 6.91 5.13 -7.85
C LEU A 20 7.90 4.06 -8.31
N VAL A 21 8.56 3.42 -7.35
CA VAL A 21 9.57 2.39 -7.59
C VAL A 21 9.08 1.05 -7.05
N GLU A 22 9.21 0.01 -7.86
CA GLU A 22 8.98 -1.36 -7.41
C GLU A 22 10.21 -1.90 -6.68
N VAL A 23 10.03 -2.32 -5.44
CA VAL A 23 11.08 -2.78 -4.50
C VAL A 23 10.94 -4.26 -4.13
N SER A 24 10.06 -4.99 -4.84
CA SER A 24 9.79 -6.43 -4.61
C SER A 24 11.08 -7.26 -4.53
N ALA A 25 12.05 -7.01 -5.41
CA ALA A 25 13.31 -7.76 -5.46
C ALA A 25 14.18 -7.56 -4.21
N CYS A 26 14.17 -6.37 -3.59
CA CYS A 26 14.92 -6.10 -2.37
C CYS A 26 14.43 -6.99 -1.22
N PHE A 27 13.11 -7.14 -1.09
CA PHE A 27 12.50 -7.96 -0.04
C PHE A 27 12.60 -9.47 -0.27
N GLU A 28 12.84 -9.92 -1.51
CA GLU A 28 13.06 -11.33 -1.84
C GLU A 28 14.52 -11.77 -1.60
N GLN A 29 15.48 -10.85 -1.74
CA GLN A 29 16.91 -11.18 -1.79
C GLN A 29 17.71 -10.76 -0.54
N GLN A 30 17.17 -9.85 0.27
CA GLN A 30 17.88 -9.25 1.41
C GLN A 30 17.11 -9.49 2.71
N SER A 31 17.78 -9.39 3.85
CA SER A 31 17.07 -9.27 5.12
C SER A 31 16.21 -8.00 5.13
N ILE A 32 15.14 -7.97 5.93
CA ILE A 32 14.22 -6.81 5.99
C ILE A 32 14.98 -5.52 6.32
N ASP A 33 15.92 -5.57 7.27
CA ASP A 33 16.72 -4.41 7.68
C ASP A 33 17.64 -3.92 6.55
N GLU A 34 18.24 -4.83 5.79
CA GLU A 34 19.07 -4.50 4.62
C GLU A 34 18.24 -3.99 3.44
N ALA A 35 17.03 -4.52 3.22
CA ALA A 35 16.11 -4.04 2.19
C ALA A 35 15.63 -2.63 2.52
N ILE A 36 15.30 -2.36 3.79
CA ILE A 36 14.96 -1.04 4.30
C ILE A 36 16.15 -0.09 4.09
N SER A 37 17.33 -0.44 4.59
CA SER A 37 18.55 0.36 4.41
C SER A 37 18.84 0.60 2.92
N THR A 38 18.72 -0.39 2.04
CA THR A 38 18.93 -0.21 0.59
C THR A 38 17.93 0.79 -0.02
N VAL A 39 16.68 0.74 0.40
CA VAL A 39 15.62 1.65 -0.06
C VAL A 39 15.87 3.09 0.41
N PHE A 40 16.41 3.28 1.62
CA PHE A 40 16.71 4.61 2.18
C PHE A 40 18.09 5.15 1.78
N ASP A 41 19.14 4.32 1.82
CA ASP A 41 20.54 4.70 1.56
C ASP A 41 20.90 4.71 0.08
N GLY A 42 20.18 3.95 -0.77
CA GLY A 42 20.40 3.92 -2.21
C GLY A 42 20.00 5.19 -2.96
N GLY A 43 19.54 6.23 -2.25
CA GLY A 43 19.00 7.45 -2.85
C GLY A 43 17.69 7.24 -3.62
N LEU A 44 17.01 6.11 -3.39
CA LEU A 44 15.75 5.77 -4.05
C LEU A 44 14.56 6.53 -3.46
N ILE A 45 14.71 7.04 -2.22
CA ILE A 45 13.68 7.75 -1.46
C ILE A 45 14.34 8.95 -0.78
N ASP A 46 13.99 10.17 -1.22
CA ASP A 46 14.32 11.40 -0.51
C ASP A 46 13.26 11.69 0.55
N THR A 47 13.60 11.54 1.83
CA THR A 47 12.66 11.75 2.93
C THR A 47 12.33 13.22 3.20
N ASP A 48 13.03 14.17 2.55
CA ASP A 48 12.78 15.61 2.71
C ASP A 48 11.67 16.12 1.75
N VAL A 49 11.17 15.27 0.85
CA VAL A 49 10.11 15.64 -0.10
C VAL A 49 8.73 15.27 0.45
N ASP A 50 7.84 16.25 0.43
CA ASP A 50 6.43 16.12 0.73
C ASP A 50 5.75 15.00 -0.07
N SER A 51 5.07 14.08 0.63
CA SER A 51 4.28 12.99 0.02
C SER A 51 3.28 13.50 -1.02
N ASN A 52 3.29 12.89 -2.21
CA ASN A 52 2.30 13.11 -3.27
C ASN A 52 1.58 11.81 -3.66
N TYR A 53 0.60 11.42 -2.83
CA TYR A 53 -0.19 10.22 -3.04
C TYR A 53 -0.88 10.18 -4.41
N GLY A 54 -1.45 11.29 -4.86
CA GLY A 54 -2.13 11.35 -6.16
C GLY A 54 -1.21 11.03 -7.33
N HIS A 55 0.03 11.52 -7.29
CA HIS A 55 1.03 11.19 -8.30
C HIS A 55 1.42 9.70 -8.25
N ALA A 56 1.73 9.18 -7.05
CA ALA A 56 2.06 7.76 -6.87
C ALA A 56 0.94 6.82 -7.34
N LEU A 57 -0.32 7.15 -7.00
CA LEU A 57 -1.50 6.42 -7.47
C LEU A 57 -1.60 6.46 -9.00
N SER A 58 -1.42 7.62 -9.62
CA SER A 58 -1.47 7.76 -11.08
C SER A 58 -0.39 6.93 -11.78
N LEU A 59 0.83 6.92 -11.22
CA LEU A 59 1.92 6.08 -11.73
C LEU A 59 1.62 4.60 -11.58
N PHE A 60 1.10 4.18 -10.44
CA PHE A 60 0.70 2.79 -10.20
C PHE A 60 -0.38 2.36 -11.19
N HIS A 61 -1.41 3.20 -11.39
CA HIS A 61 -2.46 2.98 -12.36
C HIS A 61 -1.87 2.72 -13.76
N ASN A 62 -1.01 3.62 -14.22
CA ASN A 62 -0.47 3.59 -15.58
C ASN A 62 0.52 2.45 -15.83
N ARG A 63 1.32 2.09 -14.82
CA ARG A 63 2.42 1.13 -14.97
C ARG A 63 2.07 -0.28 -14.49
N HIS A 64 1.18 -0.42 -13.51
CA HIS A 64 1.06 -1.66 -12.73
C HIS A 64 -0.37 -2.17 -12.51
N LEU A 65 -1.42 -1.41 -12.87
CA LEU A 65 -2.82 -1.82 -12.63
C LEU A 65 -3.18 -3.17 -13.27
N ALA A 66 -2.53 -3.55 -14.37
CA ALA A 66 -2.74 -4.84 -15.03
C ALA A 66 -2.44 -6.05 -14.13
N ALA A 67 -1.61 -5.88 -13.09
CA ALA A 67 -1.32 -6.93 -12.11
C ALA A 67 -2.36 -7.03 -10.99
N VAL A 68 -3.28 -6.08 -10.89
CA VAL A 68 -4.39 -6.13 -9.94
C VAL A 68 -5.51 -6.98 -10.53
N THR A 69 -5.75 -8.12 -9.92
CA THR A 69 -6.76 -9.11 -10.33
C THR A 69 -7.79 -9.31 -9.21
N PRO A 70 -8.91 -10.01 -9.48
CA PRO A 70 -9.89 -10.37 -8.45
C PRO A 70 -9.35 -11.26 -7.31
N GLN A 71 -8.11 -11.77 -7.44
CA GLN A 71 -7.43 -12.53 -6.39
C GLN A 71 -6.46 -11.65 -5.58
N THR A 72 -6.14 -10.44 -6.05
CA THR A 72 -5.15 -9.54 -5.46
C THR A 72 -5.75 -8.77 -4.28
N THR A 73 -5.04 -8.74 -3.16
CA THR A 73 -5.28 -7.77 -2.07
C THR A 73 -4.27 -6.64 -2.20
N VAL A 74 -4.74 -5.41 -2.31
CA VAL A 74 -3.90 -4.21 -2.33
C VAL A 74 -3.90 -3.58 -0.94
N ILE A 75 -2.71 -3.32 -0.40
CA ILE A 75 -2.52 -2.68 0.90
C ILE A 75 -1.70 -1.41 0.69
N ILE A 76 -2.25 -0.27 1.09
CA ILE A 76 -1.57 1.02 1.12
C ILE A 76 -1.17 1.31 2.55
N LEU A 77 0.11 1.64 2.77
CA LEU A 77 0.65 2.07 4.05
C LEU A 77 0.97 3.56 3.95
N GLY A 78 0.40 4.39 4.82
CA GLY A 78 0.66 5.82 4.75
C GLY A 78 -0.32 6.71 5.51
N ASP A 79 0.09 7.94 5.80
CA ASP A 79 -0.71 8.93 6.54
C ASP A 79 -1.83 9.58 5.69
N GLY A 80 -1.72 9.50 4.36
CA GLY A 80 -2.67 10.10 3.42
C GLY A 80 -2.55 11.62 3.33
N ARG A 81 -1.41 12.21 3.73
CA ARG A 81 -1.13 13.64 3.52
C ARG A 81 -0.61 13.86 2.11
N GLY A 82 -1.48 14.35 1.21
CA GLY A 82 -1.11 14.63 -0.18
C GLY A 82 -0.58 16.04 -0.43
N ASN A 83 -0.41 16.85 0.62
CA ASN A 83 0.20 18.19 0.54
C ASN A 83 -0.44 19.12 -0.51
N ARG A 84 -1.79 19.06 -0.59
CA ARG A 84 -2.64 19.85 -1.52
C ARG A 84 -2.52 19.46 -3.00
N ASN A 85 -1.79 18.40 -3.31
CA ASN A 85 -1.83 17.82 -4.66
C ASN A 85 -3.21 17.22 -4.94
N PRO A 86 -3.63 17.12 -6.21
CA PRO A 86 -4.85 16.41 -6.56
C PRO A 86 -4.79 14.97 -6.05
N PRO A 87 -5.80 14.49 -5.29
CA PRO A 87 -5.72 13.20 -4.61
C PRO A 87 -5.88 11.99 -5.56
N GLN A 88 -6.42 12.20 -6.77
CA GLN A 88 -6.61 11.13 -7.77
C GLN A 88 -7.41 9.93 -7.24
N VAL A 89 -8.47 10.20 -6.47
CA VAL A 89 -9.36 9.21 -5.83
C VAL A 89 -9.89 8.15 -6.82
N TRP A 90 -10.13 8.55 -8.07
CA TRP A 90 -10.60 7.65 -9.14
C TRP A 90 -9.66 6.46 -9.37
N VAL A 91 -8.36 6.58 -9.07
CA VAL A 91 -7.43 5.45 -9.15
C VAL A 91 -7.77 4.39 -8.11
N LEU A 92 -8.10 4.80 -6.88
CA LEU A 92 -8.51 3.88 -5.83
C LEU A 92 -9.83 3.19 -6.21
N GLU A 93 -10.75 3.90 -6.88
CA GLU A 93 -12.00 3.32 -7.36
C GLU A 93 -11.73 2.22 -8.40
N GLU A 94 -10.81 2.47 -9.34
CA GLU A 94 -10.39 1.48 -10.33
C GLU A 94 -9.68 0.27 -9.71
N ILE A 95 -8.83 0.50 -8.70
CA ILE A 95 -8.19 -0.57 -7.93
C ILE A 95 -9.26 -1.37 -7.17
N ARG A 96 -10.17 -0.71 -6.46
CA ARG A 96 -11.27 -1.33 -5.69
C ARG A 96 -12.12 -2.23 -6.58
N ARG A 97 -12.42 -1.78 -7.81
CA ARG A 97 -13.24 -2.52 -8.78
C ARG A 97 -12.59 -3.82 -9.26
N ARG A 98 -11.26 -3.89 -9.28
CA ARG A 98 -10.50 -5.05 -9.79
C ARG A 98 -10.01 -5.98 -8.68
N ALA A 99 -9.58 -5.41 -7.55
CA ALA A 99 -8.96 -6.14 -6.46
C ALA A 99 -9.98 -6.94 -5.64
N LYS A 100 -9.52 -8.03 -5.03
CA LYS A 100 -10.27 -8.74 -3.99
C LYS A 100 -10.57 -7.81 -2.80
N GLN A 101 -9.54 -7.08 -2.38
CA GLN A 101 -9.59 -6.14 -1.26
C GLN A 101 -8.65 -4.97 -1.51
N LEU A 102 -9.04 -3.80 -1.02
CA LEU A 102 -8.26 -2.57 -1.00
C LEU A 102 -8.26 -2.05 0.43
N LEU A 103 -7.09 -2.02 1.04
CA LEU A 103 -6.90 -1.66 2.44
C LEU A 103 -5.98 -0.45 2.55
N TRP A 104 -6.27 0.43 3.50
CA TRP A 104 -5.38 1.53 3.84
C TRP A 104 -5.05 1.49 5.33
N LEU A 105 -3.77 1.36 5.66
CA LEU A 105 -3.28 1.35 7.04
C LEU A 105 -2.53 2.65 7.30
N SER A 106 -3.09 3.49 8.17
CA SER A 106 -2.54 4.80 8.49
C SER A 106 -1.98 4.83 9.91
N PRO A 107 -0.80 5.42 10.16
CA PRO A 107 -0.30 5.63 11.51
C PRO A 107 -1.05 6.75 12.25
N GLU A 108 -1.76 7.61 11.51
CA GLU A 108 -2.41 8.78 12.09
C GLU A 108 -3.79 8.47 12.69
N PRO A 109 -4.17 9.12 13.81
CA PRO A 109 -5.54 9.06 14.32
C PRO A 109 -6.57 9.54 13.30
N ARG A 110 -7.71 8.87 13.23
CA ARG A 110 -8.88 9.31 12.42
C ARG A 110 -9.29 10.77 12.67
N GLY A 111 -9.10 11.26 13.89
CA GLY A 111 -9.35 12.66 14.25
C GLY A 111 -8.46 13.67 13.50
N SER A 112 -7.22 13.31 13.14
CA SER A 112 -6.32 14.20 12.39
C SER A 112 -6.59 14.24 10.90
N TRP A 113 -7.32 13.28 10.36
CA TRP A 113 -7.59 13.20 8.91
C TRP A 113 -8.46 14.34 8.40
N LYS A 114 -9.27 14.95 9.27
CA LYS A 114 -10.07 16.14 8.94
C LYS A 114 -9.28 17.44 9.07
N MET A 115 -8.01 17.38 9.45
CA MET A 115 -7.17 18.53 9.72
C MET A 115 -6.02 18.64 8.71
N GLY A 116 -5.76 19.86 8.26
CA GLY A 116 -4.71 20.15 7.29
C GLY A 116 -4.98 19.56 5.91
N SER A 117 -3.93 19.29 5.16
CA SER A 117 -3.95 18.75 3.79
C SER A 117 -3.96 17.22 3.74
N CYS A 118 -4.79 16.59 4.59
CA CYS A 118 -4.98 15.14 4.60
C CYS A 118 -6.14 14.76 3.69
N ASP A 119 -5.89 13.83 2.77
CA ASP A 119 -6.86 13.36 1.77
C ASP A 119 -7.58 12.08 2.22
N MET A 120 -7.27 11.56 3.41
CA MET A 120 -7.95 10.40 3.98
C MET A 120 -9.48 10.51 4.00
N PRO A 121 -10.12 11.68 4.25
CA PRO A 121 -11.57 11.80 4.13
C PRO A 121 -12.12 11.46 2.73
N LEU A 122 -11.28 11.57 1.69
CA LEU A 122 -11.62 11.21 0.31
C LEU A 122 -11.24 9.76 -0.01
N TYR A 123 -10.12 9.26 0.52
CA TYR A 123 -9.65 7.89 0.26
C TYR A 123 -10.39 6.82 1.06
N GLU A 124 -10.75 7.10 2.31
CA GLU A 124 -11.38 6.14 3.21
C GLU A 124 -12.68 5.55 2.63
N PRO A 125 -13.64 6.35 2.11
CA PRO A 125 -14.90 5.81 1.60
C PRO A 125 -14.72 4.83 0.43
N VAL A 126 -13.60 4.93 -0.30
CA VAL A 126 -13.28 4.08 -1.44
C VAL A 126 -12.58 2.79 -1.00
N CYS A 127 -11.97 2.74 0.17
CA CYS A 127 -11.33 1.53 0.69
C CYS A 127 -12.37 0.49 1.13
N HIS A 128 -12.04 -0.80 1.04
CA HIS A 128 -12.85 -1.84 1.66
C HIS A 128 -12.77 -1.77 3.18
N GLN A 129 -11.58 -1.43 3.68
CA GLN A 129 -11.32 -1.22 5.10
C GLN A 129 -10.14 -0.25 5.26
N THR A 130 -10.23 0.60 6.27
CA THR A 130 -9.17 1.53 6.65
C THR A 130 -8.92 1.39 8.14
N GLU A 131 -7.67 1.15 8.54
CA GLU A 131 -7.29 0.93 9.93
C GLU A 131 -6.20 1.89 10.38
N VAL A 132 -6.24 2.24 11.67
CA VAL A 132 -5.17 3.00 12.31
C VAL A 132 -4.17 2.03 12.91
N VAL A 133 -2.96 2.00 12.37
CA VAL A 133 -1.88 1.08 12.75
C VAL A 133 -0.65 1.88 13.14
N ARG A 134 -0.36 1.91 14.44
CA ARG A 134 0.71 2.75 15.03
C ARG A 134 1.97 2.01 15.41
N ASN A 135 1.97 0.69 15.31
CA ASN A 135 3.10 -0.14 15.66
C ASN A 135 3.04 -1.50 14.97
N LEU A 136 4.18 -2.19 14.96
CA LEU A 136 4.34 -3.51 14.33
C LEU A 136 3.37 -4.57 14.88
N ARG A 137 3.01 -4.49 16.17
CA ARG A 137 2.05 -5.44 16.77
C ARG A 137 0.67 -5.29 16.13
N GLN A 138 0.18 -4.06 15.97
CA GLN A 138 -1.10 -3.78 15.31
C GLN A 138 -1.06 -4.18 13.83
N LEU A 139 0.08 -3.93 13.15
CA LEU A 139 0.26 -4.37 11.77
C LEU A 139 0.18 -5.90 11.65
N GLY A 140 0.84 -6.63 12.56
CA GLY A 140 0.77 -8.08 12.62
C GLY A 140 -0.65 -8.61 12.83
N GLN A 141 -1.43 -7.97 13.72
CA GLN A 141 -2.83 -8.33 13.94
C GLN A 141 -3.70 -8.13 12.69
N VAL A 142 -3.50 -7.03 11.96
CA VAL A 142 -4.21 -6.79 10.70
C VAL A 142 -3.83 -7.85 9.67
N ALA A 143 -2.53 -8.15 9.52
CA ALA A 143 -2.05 -9.17 8.59
C ALA A 143 -2.62 -10.57 8.92
N GLU A 144 -2.61 -10.98 10.18
CA GLU A 144 -3.20 -12.25 10.62
C GLU A 144 -4.70 -12.33 10.31
N ASN A 145 -5.44 -11.25 10.53
CA ASN A 145 -6.88 -11.19 10.24
C ASN A 145 -7.16 -11.33 8.73
N LEU A 146 -6.31 -10.75 7.88
CA LEU A 146 -6.41 -10.92 6.43
C LEU A 146 -6.16 -12.37 6.03
N LEU A 147 -5.10 -12.99 6.54
CA LEU A 147 -4.78 -14.39 6.27
C LEU A 147 -5.93 -15.32 6.65
N ARG A 148 -6.52 -15.14 7.84
CA ARG A 148 -7.68 -15.93 8.30
C ARG A 148 -8.88 -15.80 7.37
N ARG A 149 -9.19 -14.59 6.90
CA ARG A 149 -10.30 -14.33 5.96
C ARG A 149 -10.07 -14.92 4.57
N SER A 150 -8.82 -15.02 4.11
CA SER A 150 -8.49 -15.67 2.84
C SER A 150 -8.56 -17.20 2.87
N VAL A 151 -8.46 -17.82 4.05
CA VAL A 151 -8.44 -19.29 4.21
C VAL A 151 -9.85 -19.87 4.45
N THR A 152 -10.88 -19.05 4.66
CA THR A 152 -12.25 -19.56 4.83
C THR A 152 -12.90 -19.72 3.45
N PRO A 153 -13.13 -20.94 2.93
CA PRO A 153 -13.90 -21.13 1.72
C PRO A 153 -15.38 -20.88 2.06
N HIS A 154 -16.09 -20.18 1.18
CA HIS A 154 -17.55 -20.30 1.11
C HIS A 154 -17.93 -21.63 0.46
#